data_AF-B8IKG7-F1
#
_entry.id   AF-B8IKG7-F1
#
_cell.length_a   1.000
_cell.length_b   1.000
_cell.length_c   1.000
_cell.angle_alpha   90.00
_cell.angle_beta   90.00
_cell.angle_gamma   90.00
#
_symmetry.space_group_name_H-M   'P 1'
#
loop_
_entity.id
_entity.type
_entity.pdbx_description
1 polymer ?
#
loop_
_entity_poly.entity_id
_entity_poly.type
_entity_poly.pdbx_seq_one_letter_code
_entity_poly.pdbx_strand_id
1 'polypeptide(L)'
;MERSRTSQETEALKRLEALRPAYERLRADRIRAESDVERLTAELEAARAQAREELGTDDEAAIRAMIEEMRAENARRVEAFAEALRAVQDRLDGLTERR
;
A
#
# COMPACT_ATOMS: atom_id res chain seq x y z
N MET A 1 65.25 8.62 6.47
CA MET A 1 64.04 7.79 6.21
C MET A 1 62.84 8.22 7.04
N GLU A 2 62.99 8.73 8.28
CA GLU A 2 61.86 9.16 9.13
C GLU A 2 60.96 10.26 8.53
N ARG A 3 61.51 11.33 7.94
CA ARG A 3 60.70 12.44 7.37
C ARG A 3 59.71 11.99 6.28
N SER A 4 60.04 10.95 5.52
CA SER A 4 59.16 10.41 4.48
C SER A 4 57.99 9.62 5.07
N ARG A 5 58.21 8.93 6.20
CA ARG A 5 57.16 8.21 6.95
C ARG A 5 56.21 9.20 7.62
N THR A 6 56.72 10.25 8.26
CA THR A 6 55.90 11.31 8.86
C THR A 6 55.06 12.06 7.81
N SER A 7 55.61 12.27 6.61
CA SER A 7 54.86 12.88 5.51
C SER A 7 53.73 11.99 4.98
N GLN A 8 53.96 10.68 4.86
CA GLN A 8 52.92 9.72 4.45
C GLN A 8 51.80 9.61 5.49
N GLU A 9 52.16 9.63 6.78
CA GLU A 9 51.21 9.58 7.89
C GLU A 9 50.33 10.85 7.94
N THR A 10 50.92 12.01 7.66
CA THR A 10 50.19 13.28 7.55
C THR A 10 49.23 13.30 6.37
N GLU A 11 49.63 12.78 5.21
CA GLU A 11 48.74 12.67 4.04
C GLU A 11 47.60 11.66 4.24
N ALA A 12 47.88 10.55 4.94
CA ALA A 12 46.85 9.58 5.33
C ALA A 12 45.81 10.21 6.27
N LEU A 13 46.24 11.01 7.25
CA LEU A 13 45.35 11.73 8.17
C LEU A 13 44.46 12.75 7.43
N LYS A 14 45.04 13.56 6.53
CA LYS A 14 44.25 14.49 5.71
C LYS A 14 43.20 13.77 4.87
N ARG A 15 43.56 12.62 4.28
CA ARG A 15 42.61 11.82 3.49
C ARG A 15 41.51 11.23 4.35
N LEU A 16 41.81 10.80 5.57
CA LEU A 16 40.81 10.31 6.53
C LEU A 16 39.85 11.44 6.96
N GLU A 17 40.37 12.63 7.24
CA GLU A 17 39.56 13.81 7.57
C GLU A 17 38.64 14.22 6.42
N ALA A 18 39.12 14.12 5.18
CA ALA A 18 38.31 14.38 3.99
C ALA A 18 37.21 13.34 3.76
N LEU A 19 37.41 12.08 4.17
CA LEU A 19 36.42 11.01 4.02
C LEU A 19 35.39 10.97 5.15
N ARG A 20 35.71 11.50 6.33
CA ARG A 20 34.84 11.50 7.51
C ARG A 20 33.43 12.10 7.24
N PRO A 21 33.25 13.24 6.55
CA PRO A 21 31.92 13.77 6.25
C PRO A 21 31.08 12.85 5.36
N ALA A 22 31.70 12.15 4.41
CA ALA A 22 31.01 11.19 3.55
C ALA A 22 30.55 9.97 4.35
N TYR A 23 31.38 9.46 5.26
CA TYR A 23 31.01 8.39 6.18
C TYR A 23 29.84 8.78 7.08
N GLU A 24 29.89 9.97 7.72
CA GLU A 24 28.80 10.42 8.60
C GLU A 24 27.48 10.58 7.84
N ARG A 25 27.53 11.06 6.59
CA ARG A 25 26.35 11.12 5.73
C ARG A 25 25.77 9.75 5.44
N LEU A 26 26.61 8.81 4.98
CA LEU A 26 26.20 7.44 4.70
C LEU A 26 25.64 6.74 5.94
N ARG A 27 26.24 6.99 7.11
CA ARG A 27 25.75 6.47 8.39
C ARG A 27 24.37 7.03 8.74
N ALA A 28 24.17 8.33 8.57
CA ALA A 28 22.87 8.95 8.80
C ALA A 28 21.81 8.46 7.82
N ASP A 29 22.18 8.28 6.54
CA ASP A 29 21.30 7.75 5.51
C ASP A 29 20.90 6.30 5.81
N ARG A 30 21.86 5.47 6.27
CA ARG A 30 21.59 4.09 6.70
C ARG A 30 20.58 4.05 7.84
N ILE A 31 20.77 4.85 8.88
CA ILE A 31 19.85 4.90 10.03
C ILE A 31 18.43 5.29 9.60
N ARG A 32 18.31 6.28 8.68
CA ARG A 32 17.01 6.67 8.13
C ARG A 32 16.37 5.54 7.34
N ALA A 33 17.13 4.88 6.47
CA ALA A 33 16.63 3.74 5.69
C ALA A 33 16.21 2.57 6.59
N GLU A 34 16.98 2.24 7.62
CA GLU A 34 16.64 1.22 8.62
C GLU A 34 15.31 1.56 9.32
N SER A 35 15.16 2.81 9.76
CA SER A 35 13.92 3.30 10.38
C SER A 35 12.71 3.25 9.43
N ASP A 36 12.90 3.61 8.16
CA ASP A 36 11.84 3.53 7.15
C ASP A 36 11.43 2.07 6.86
N VAL A 37 12.40 1.15 6.78
CA VAL A 37 12.11 -0.27 6.59
C VAL A 37 11.30 -0.83 7.75
N GLU A 38 11.67 -0.51 8.99
CA GLU A 38 10.91 -0.94 10.18
C GLU A 38 9.48 -0.40 10.15
N ARG A 39 9.31 0.89 9.86
CA ARG A 39 7.98 1.53 9.78
C ARG A 39 7.12 0.93 8.67
N LEU A 40 7.65 0.83 7.45
CA LEU A 40 6.92 0.29 6.30
C LEU A 40 6.55 -1.18 6.48
N THR A 41 7.42 -1.96 7.16
CA THR A 41 7.12 -3.35 7.50
C THR A 41 5.95 -3.43 8.48
N ALA A 42 5.93 -2.58 9.51
CA ALA A 42 4.81 -2.53 10.46
C ALA A 42 3.50 -2.09 9.80
N GLU A 43 3.55 -1.08 8.92
CA GLU A 43 2.39 -0.63 8.13
C GLU A 43 1.86 -1.75 7.22
N LEU A 44 2.74 -2.50 6.57
CA LEU A 44 2.36 -3.63 5.72
C LEU A 44 1.68 -4.75 6.51
N GLU A 45 2.25 -5.13 7.66
CA GLU A 45 1.66 -6.17 8.51
C GLU A 45 0.31 -5.75 9.08
N ALA A 46 0.14 -4.47 9.45
CA ALA A 46 -1.15 -3.92 9.86
C ALA A 46 -2.19 -3.99 8.73
N ALA A 47 -1.82 -3.58 7.52
CA ALA A 47 -2.70 -3.65 6.35
C ALA A 47 -3.11 -5.10 6.03
N ARG A 48 -2.18 -6.05 6.12
CA ARG A 48 -2.46 -7.49 5.95
C ARG A 48 -3.38 -8.03 7.03
N ALA A 49 -3.16 -7.64 8.29
CA ALA A 49 -4.04 -8.04 9.39
C ALA A 49 -5.47 -7.53 9.18
N GLN A 50 -5.62 -6.26 8.78
CA GLN A 50 -6.92 -5.68 8.46
C GLN A 50 -7.60 -6.41 7.28
N ALA A 51 -6.86 -6.71 6.20
CA ALA A 51 -7.40 -7.45 5.08
C ALA A 51 -7.90 -8.86 5.49
N ARG A 52 -7.14 -9.56 6.33
CA ARG A 52 -7.57 -10.86 6.88
C ARG A 52 -8.79 -10.76 7.80
N GLU A 53 -8.90 -9.68 8.59
CA GLU A 53 -10.05 -9.45 9.46
C GLU A 53 -11.32 -9.13 8.66
N GLU A 54 -11.24 -8.23 7.69
CA GLU A 54 -12.41 -7.75 6.93
C GLU A 54 -12.82 -8.69 5.80
N LEU A 55 -11.84 -9.29 5.11
CA LEU A 55 -12.05 -10.06 3.87
C LEU A 55 -11.73 -11.55 4.03
N GLY A 56 -11.17 -11.95 5.17
CA GLY A 56 -10.72 -13.33 5.41
C GLY A 56 -9.40 -13.70 4.73
N THR A 57 -8.81 -12.80 3.94
CA THR A 57 -7.55 -13.02 3.20
C THR A 57 -6.80 -11.71 2.97
N ASP A 58 -5.47 -11.76 2.90
CA ASP A 58 -4.59 -10.67 2.47
C ASP A 58 -4.01 -10.87 1.06
N ASP A 59 -4.47 -11.90 0.34
CA ASP A 59 -4.10 -12.13 -1.06
C ASP A 59 -4.84 -11.14 -1.97
N GLU A 60 -4.09 -10.20 -2.55
CA GLU A 60 -4.60 -9.17 -3.45
C GLU A 60 -5.39 -9.77 -4.64
N ALA A 61 -4.96 -10.90 -5.18
CA ALA A 61 -5.65 -11.53 -6.30
C ALA A 61 -7.00 -12.10 -5.87
N ALA A 62 -7.06 -12.72 -4.69
CA ALA A 62 -8.29 -13.21 -4.10
C ALA A 62 -9.25 -12.06 -3.77
N ILE A 63 -8.76 -10.98 -3.16
CA ILE A 63 -9.55 -9.78 -2.86
C ILE A 63 -10.13 -9.18 -4.15
N ARG A 64 -9.33 -9.11 -5.22
CA ARG A 64 -9.78 -8.61 -6.52
C ARG A 64 -10.89 -9.48 -7.12
N ALA A 65 -10.76 -10.80 -7.01
CA ALA A 65 -11.80 -11.73 -7.47
C ALA A 65 -13.12 -11.55 -6.69
N MET A 66 -13.04 -11.39 -5.37
CA MET A 66 -14.21 -11.13 -4.51
C MET A 66 -14.92 -9.83 -4.92
N ILE A 67 -14.17 -8.75 -5.19
CA ILE A 67 -14.73 -7.47 -5.62
C ILE A 67 -15.50 -7.62 -6.94
N GLU A 68 -14.92 -8.31 -7.92
CA GLU A 68 -15.57 -8.51 -9.22
C GLU A 68 -16.82 -9.39 -9.11
N GLU A 69 -16.79 -10.42 -8.28
CA GLU A 69 -17.98 -11.24 -7.99
C GLU A 69 -19.09 -10.40 -7.33
N MET A 70 -18.75 -9.60 -6.31
CA MET A 70 -19.69 -8.71 -5.64
C MET A 70 -20.29 -7.67 -6.59
N ARG A 71 -19.49 -7.14 -7.52
CA ARG A 71 -19.97 -6.20 -8.55
C ARG A 71 -20.95 -6.87 -9.51
N ALA A 72 -20.62 -8.07 -9.99
CA ALA A 72 -21.50 -8.84 -10.87
C ALA A 72 -22.82 -9.18 -10.17
N GLU A 73 -22.77 -9.61 -8.91
CA GLU A 73 -23.96 -9.91 -8.12
C GLU A 73 -24.81 -8.66 -7.87
N ASN A 74 -24.19 -7.52 -7.54
CA ASN A 74 -24.91 -6.26 -7.39
C ASN A 74 -25.59 -5.84 -8.69
N ALA A 75 -24.93 -5.98 -9.85
CA ALA A 75 -25.54 -5.69 -11.14
C ALA A 75 -26.79 -6.55 -11.37
N ARG A 76 -26.73 -7.85 -11.08
CA ARG A 76 -27.89 -8.75 -11.15
C ARG A 76 -29.04 -8.30 -10.24
N ARG A 77 -28.72 -7.92 -9.00
CA ARG A 77 -29.72 -7.44 -8.02
C ARG A 77 -30.37 -6.13 -8.44
N VAL A 78 -29.60 -5.20 -9.01
CA VAL A 78 -30.11 -3.93 -9.52
C VAL A 78 -31.10 -4.17 -10.66
N GLU A 79 -30.76 -5.03 -11.62
CA GLU A 79 -31.69 -5.37 -12.71
C GLU A 79 -32.98 -6.02 -12.20
N ALA A 80 -32.86 -7.01 -11.30
CA ALA A 80 -34.02 -7.65 -10.69
C ALA A 80 -34.90 -6.65 -9.92
N PHE A 81 -34.29 -5.68 -9.23
CA PHE A 81 -35.01 -4.62 -8.55
C PHE A 81 -35.70 -3.67 -9.54
N ALA A 82 -35.06 -3.32 -10.65
CA ALA A 82 -35.64 -2.50 -11.70
C ALA A 82 -36.85 -3.19 -12.39
N GLU A 83 -36.79 -4.50 -12.60
CA GLU A 83 -37.92 -5.30 -13.06
C GLU A 83 -39.08 -5.31 -12.05
N ALA A 84 -38.77 -5.50 -10.77
CA ALA A 84 -39.79 -5.47 -9.72
C ALA A 84 -40.49 -4.10 -9.64
N LEU A 85 -39.73 -3.01 -9.76
CA LEU A 85 -40.29 -1.65 -9.81
C LEU A 85 -41.22 -1.45 -11.00
N ARG A 86 -40.81 -1.88 -12.20
CA ARG A 86 -41.66 -1.81 -13.40
C ARG A 86 -42.96 -2.59 -13.22
N ALA A 87 -42.88 -3.82 -12.72
CA ALA A 87 -44.06 -4.65 -12.47
C ALA A 87 -45.03 -4.03 -11.45
N VAL A 88 -44.52 -3.33 -10.43
CA VAL A 88 -45.36 -2.58 -9.49
C VAL A 88 -46.02 -1.39 -10.18
N GLN A 89 -45.26 -0.64 -10.98
CA GLN A 89 -45.77 0.50 -11.74
C GLN A 89 -46.90 0.09 -12.70
N ASP A 90 -46.69 -0.95 -13.50
CA ASP A 90 -47.68 -1.46 -14.45
C ASP A 90 -49.00 -1.87 -13.76
N ARG A 91 -48.90 -2.46 -12.56
CA ARG A 91 -50.08 -2.83 -11.75
C ARG A 91 -50.83 -1.60 -11.23
N LEU A 92 -50.12 -0.55 -10.82
CA LEU A 92 -50.73 0.70 -10.36
C LEU A 92 -51.43 1.44 -11.50
N ASP A 93 -50.81 1.50 -12.66
CA ASP A 93 -51.37 2.16 -13.85
C ASP A 93 -52.63 1.41 -14.32
N GLY A 94 -52.59 0.08 -14.40
CA GLY A 94 -53.75 -0.75 -14.74
C GLY A 94 -54.89 -0.75 -13.70
N LEU A 95 -54.67 -0.27 -12.48
CA LEU A 95 -55.74 0.00 -11.50
C LEU A 95 -56.37 1.39 -11.71
N THR A 96 -55.59 2.33 -12.22
CA THR A 96 -56.00 3.71 -12.47
C THR A 96 -56.83 3.83 -13.75
N GLU A 97 -56.46 3.09 -14.81
CA GLU A 97 -57.22 3.06 -16.08
C GLU A 97 -58.58 2.34 -16.00
N ARG A 98 -58.81 1.54 -14.95
CA ARG A 98 -60.09 0.85 -14.70
C ARG A 98 -61.12 1.67 -13.92
N ARG A 99 -60.78 2.91 -13.55
CA ARG A 99 -61.66 3.86 -12.86
C ARG A 99 -62.16 4.94 -13.82
#